data_AF-A0ABD6CT10-F1
#
_entry.id   AF-A0ABD6CT10-F1
#
_cell.length_a   1.000
_cell.length_b   1.000
_cell.length_c   1.000
_cell.angle_alpha   90.00
_cell.angle_beta   90.00
_cell.angle_gamma   90.00
#
_symmetry.space_group_name_H-M   'P 1'
#
loop_
_entity.id
_entity.type
_entity.pdbx_description
1 polymer ?
#
loop_
_entity_poly.entity_id
_entity_poly.type
_entity_poly.pdbx_seq_one_letter_code
_entity_poly.pdbx_strand_id
1 'polypeptide(L)'
;MANIPITAVEFADTWAPGTIQSVDVKIDNKETTGPAGWGPAVCPSDGIWNDAHMTDVTLRIETATGETVYEETKGECIPAERPSTAAGPNATVHFEPSISDPGEYAVVAEVQVRGGNGFDRSDRYPLTVGSGGATQPPEGGERGAGLFPGADVPVDQILSDPIGAAVDNPALAFGALLLGLIVLRPYASLGASATG
;
A
#
# COMPACT_ATOMS: atom_id res chain seq x y z
N MET A 1 2.70 -31.24 -3.82
CA MET A 1 1.95 -30.04 -4.24
C MET A 1 2.56 -28.90 -3.47
N ALA A 2 2.95 -27.83 -4.15
CA ALA A 2 3.63 -26.70 -3.57
C ALA A 2 2.69 -25.95 -2.62
N ASN A 3 3.18 -25.66 -1.43
CA ASN A 3 2.49 -24.90 -0.42
C ASN A 3 2.77 -23.40 -0.59
N ILE A 4 1.95 -22.75 -1.42
CA ILE A 4 2.05 -21.32 -1.74
C ILE A 4 0.79 -20.59 -1.23
N PRO A 5 0.64 -20.35 0.08
CA PRO A 5 -0.56 -19.71 0.62
C PRO A 5 -0.54 -18.20 0.40
N ILE A 6 -1.72 -17.64 0.16
CA ILE A 6 -1.99 -16.21 0.28
C ILE A 6 -2.10 -15.91 1.78
N THR A 7 -1.23 -15.04 2.28
CA THR A 7 -1.18 -14.70 3.71
C THR A 7 -2.00 -13.47 4.05
N ALA A 8 -2.15 -12.54 3.11
CA ALA A 8 -3.00 -11.36 3.24
C ALA A 8 -3.35 -10.74 1.89
N VAL A 9 -4.47 -10.03 1.86
CA VAL A 9 -4.83 -9.08 0.80
C VAL A 9 -5.04 -7.73 1.48
N GLU A 10 -4.19 -6.75 1.17
CA GLU A 10 -4.17 -5.44 1.82
C GLU A 10 -4.65 -4.34 0.87
N PHE A 11 -5.70 -3.63 1.28
CA PHE A 11 -6.31 -2.54 0.53
C PHE A 11 -7.15 -1.66 1.47
N ALA A 12 -7.51 -0.46 1.02
CA ALA A 12 -8.51 0.36 1.71
C ALA A 12 -9.91 -0.21 1.45
N ASP A 13 -10.74 -0.39 2.48
CA ASP A 13 -12.08 -0.99 2.35
C ASP A 13 -13.12 -0.07 1.69
N THR A 14 -12.81 1.22 1.54
CA THR A 14 -13.70 2.24 0.97
C THR A 14 -13.02 3.02 -0.15
N TRP A 15 -13.58 2.98 -1.36
CA TRP A 15 -13.00 3.64 -2.55
C TRP A 15 -13.91 4.72 -3.13
N ALA A 16 -13.30 5.80 -3.62
CA ALA A 16 -13.98 6.75 -4.48
C ALA A 16 -14.14 6.16 -5.91
N PRO A 17 -15.30 6.33 -6.56
CA PRO A 17 -15.54 5.79 -7.90
C PRO A 17 -14.54 6.35 -8.92
N GLY A 18 -14.05 5.47 -9.79
CA GLY A 18 -13.13 5.77 -10.89
C GLY A 18 -11.68 6.07 -10.46
N THR A 19 -11.37 6.00 -9.17
CA THR A 19 -10.02 6.22 -8.65
C THR A 19 -9.23 4.92 -8.68
N ILE A 20 -7.97 4.98 -9.13
CA ILE A 20 -7.03 3.86 -9.06
C ILE A 20 -6.63 3.64 -7.61
N GLN A 21 -6.74 2.40 -7.14
CA GLN A 21 -6.47 2.02 -5.75
C GLN A 21 -5.41 0.93 -5.68
N SER A 22 -4.61 0.97 -4.62
CA SER A 22 -3.57 -0.02 -4.36
C SER A 22 -4.18 -1.26 -3.71
N VAL A 23 -3.93 -2.43 -4.29
CA VAL A 23 -4.21 -3.72 -3.66
C VAL A 23 -2.96 -4.59 -3.68
N ASP A 24 -2.49 -4.95 -2.49
CA ASP A 24 -1.30 -5.79 -2.32
C ASP A 24 -1.69 -7.21 -1.90
N VAL A 25 -1.32 -8.20 -2.70
CA VAL A 25 -1.50 -9.62 -2.37
C VAL A 25 -0.18 -10.18 -1.84
N LYS A 26 -0.18 -10.59 -0.57
CA LYS A 26 0.99 -11.15 0.11
C LYS A 26 0.96 -12.66 0.04
N ILE A 27 2.08 -13.25 -0.37
CA ILE A 27 2.18 -14.67 -0.69
C ILE A 27 3.44 -15.23 -0.03
N ASP A 28 3.26 -16.38 0.61
CA ASP A 28 4.38 -17.18 1.11
C ASP A 28 4.61 -18.41 0.25
N ASN A 29 5.84 -18.91 0.29
CA ASN A 29 6.22 -20.21 -0.22
C ASN A 29 6.85 -20.99 0.94
N LYS A 30 6.05 -21.87 1.53
CA LYS A 30 6.45 -22.67 2.70
C LYS A 30 7.29 -23.90 2.33
N GLU A 31 7.66 -24.05 1.07
CA GLU A 31 8.57 -25.11 0.65
C GLU A 31 9.99 -24.81 1.13
N THR A 32 10.61 -25.78 1.78
CA THR A 32 11.99 -25.66 2.29
C THR A 32 13.03 -26.33 1.39
N THR A 33 12.59 -27.05 0.36
CA THR A 33 13.45 -27.78 -0.57
C THR A 33 12.99 -27.55 -2.00
N GLY A 34 13.94 -27.25 -2.87
CA GLY A 34 13.65 -27.02 -4.28
C GLY A 34 12.93 -28.19 -4.95
N PRO A 35 12.03 -27.88 -5.89
CA PRO A 35 11.27 -28.89 -6.59
C PRO A 35 12.15 -29.68 -7.57
N ALA A 36 12.80 -30.76 -7.09
CA ALA A 36 13.46 -31.71 -7.97
C ALA A 36 12.40 -32.40 -8.86
N GLY A 37 12.39 -32.08 -10.16
CA GLY A 37 11.55 -32.74 -11.16
C GLY A 37 10.21 -32.07 -11.51
N TRP A 38 9.97 -30.80 -11.12
CA TRP A 38 8.65 -30.15 -11.33
C TRP A 38 8.51 -29.37 -12.65
N GLY A 39 9.42 -29.58 -13.61
CA GLY A 39 9.34 -28.96 -14.94
C GLY A 39 9.57 -27.42 -14.93
N PRO A 40 9.05 -26.66 -15.91
CA PRO A 40 9.31 -25.22 -16.07
C PRO A 40 8.58 -24.34 -15.05
N ALA A 41 8.00 -24.92 -14.00
CA ALA A 41 7.33 -24.22 -12.89
C ALA A 41 8.32 -23.58 -11.90
N VAL A 42 9.60 -23.58 -12.23
CA VAL A 42 10.70 -22.99 -11.46
C VAL A 42 11.05 -21.65 -12.06
N CYS A 43 11.34 -20.67 -11.23
CA CYS A 43 11.75 -19.35 -11.72
C CYS A 43 13.05 -19.41 -12.54
N PRO A 44 13.25 -18.48 -13.50
CA PRO A 44 14.51 -18.34 -14.21
C PRO A 44 15.65 -18.19 -13.20
N SER A 45 16.59 -19.14 -13.21
CA SER A 45 17.70 -19.18 -12.27
C SER A 45 18.79 -18.19 -12.70
N ASP A 46 19.34 -17.47 -11.73
CA ASP A 46 20.63 -16.76 -11.85
C ASP A 46 21.83 -17.67 -11.58
N GLY A 47 21.60 -18.99 -11.44
CA GLY A 47 22.62 -20.01 -11.20
C GLY A 47 22.87 -20.32 -9.72
N ILE A 48 22.18 -19.66 -8.78
CA ILE A 48 22.38 -19.86 -7.34
C ILE A 48 21.11 -20.39 -6.66
N TRP A 49 19.92 -20.15 -7.22
CA TRP A 49 18.66 -20.36 -6.49
C TRP A 49 17.57 -21.05 -7.35
N ASN A 50 17.22 -22.29 -7.00
CA ASN A 50 16.26 -23.13 -7.75
C ASN A 50 14.99 -23.50 -6.96
N ASP A 51 14.75 -22.87 -5.81
CA ASP A 51 13.65 -23.26 -4.90
C ASP A 51 12.41 -22.37 -5.03
N ALA A 52 12.39 -21.47 -6.01
CA ALA A 52 11.30 -20.54 -6.24
C ALA A 52 10.27 -21.07 -7.24
N HIS A 53 8.99 -20.80 -6.99
CA HIS A 53 7.90 -21.23 -7.86
C HIS A 53 7.44 -20.09 -8.77
N MET A 54 7.28 -20.38 -10.06
CA MET A 54 6.60 -19.48 -10.97
C MET A 54 5.09 -19.64 -10.77
N THR A 55 4.40 -18.54 -10.47
CA THR A 55 2.98 -18.52 -10.16
C THR A 55 2.26 -17.50 -11.02
N ASP A 56 0.97 -17.74 -11.23
CA ASP A 56 0.04 -16.74 -11.72
C ASP A 56 -0.83 -16.31 -10.54
N VAL A 57 -0.82 -15.01 -10.25
CA VAL A 57 -1.59 -14.38 -9.18
C VAL A 57 -2.69 -13.57 -9.82
N THR A 58 -3.94 -13.91 -9.52
CA THR A 58 -5.12 -13.27 -10.08
C THR A 58 -5.85 -12.48 -9.00
N LEU A 59 -6.07 -11.19 -9.24
CA LEU A 59 -6.95 -10.36 -8.42
C LEU A 59 -8.31 -10.25 -9.11
N ARG A 60 -9.39 -10.52 -8.38
CA ARG A 60 -10.77 -10.35 -8.81
C ARG A 60 -11.51 -9.39 -7.89
N ILE A 61 -12.29 -8.51 -8.49
CA ILE A 61 -13.30 -7.74 -7.78
C ILE A 61 -14.66 -8.18 -8.31
N GLU A 62 -15.49 -8.69 -7.41
CA GLU A 62 -16.79 -9.27 -7.71
C GLU A 62 -17.91 -8.42 -7.09
N THR A 63 -19.05 -8.34 -7.75
CA THR A 63 -20.28 -7.77 -7.16
C THR A 63 -20.87 -8.71 -6.11
N ALA A 64 -21.89 -8.24 -5.39
CA ALA A 64 -22.68 -9.07 -4.47
C ALA A 64 -23.33 -10.29 -5.14
N THR A 65 -23.56 -10.27 -6.46
CA THR A 65 -24.11 -11.42 -7.21
C THR A 65 -23.02 -12.40 -7.68
N GLY A 66 -21.74 -12.09 -7.46
CA GLY A 66 -20.60 -12.89 -7.90
C GLY A 66 -20.17 -12.60 -9.34
N GLU A 67 -20.63 -11.51 -9.94
CA GLU A 67 -20.15 -11.06 -11.26
C GLU A 67 -18.81 -10.36 -11.12
N THR A 68 -17.81 -10.77 -11.90
CA THR A 68 -16.48 -10.13 -11.92
C THR A 68 -16.52 -8.82 -12.69
N VAL A 69 -16.24 -7.71 -12.02
CA VAL A 69 -16.15 -6.36 -12.61
C VAL A 69 -14.72 -5.93 -12.91
N TYR A 70 -13.74 -6.57 -12.27
CA TYR A 70 -12.32 -6.40 -12.56
C TYR A 70 -11.61 -7.74 -12.37
N GLU A 71 -10.73 -8.07 -13.31
CA GLU A 71 -9.83 -9.23 -13.23
C GLU A 71 -8.49 -8.86 -13.84
N GLU A 72 -7.41 -9.09 -13.10
CA GLU A 72 -6.06 -8.98 -13.61
C GLU A 72 -5.21 -10.13 -13.10
N THR A 73 -4.38 -10.70 -13.97
CA THR A 73 -3.45 -11.78 -13.62
C THR A 73 -2.02 -11.34 -13.89
N LYS A 74 -1.14 -11.49 -12.88
CA LYS A 74 0.29 -11.22 -12.99
C LYS A 74 1.08 -12.50 -12.74
N GLY A 75 2.09 -12.72 -13.57
CA GLY A 75 3.05 -13.80 -13.35
C GLY A 75 4.13 -13.35 -12.38
N GLU A 76 4.30 -14.05 -11.26
CA GLU A 76 5.27 -13.70 -10.22
C GLU A 76 6.10 -14.92 -9.80
N CYS A 77 7.37 -14.65 -9.50
CA CYS A 77 8.26 -15.64 -8.92
C CYS A 77 8.18 -15.58 -7.39
N ILE A 78 7.70 -16.65 -6.75
CA ILE A 78 7.58 -16.70 -5.29
C ILE A 78 8.78 -17.48 -4.71
N PRO A 79 9.77 -16.80 -4.10
CA PRO A 79 10.95 -17.46 -3.54
C PRO A 79 10.58 -18.29 -2.32
N ALA A 80 11.26 -19.42 -2.11
CA ALA A 80 11.11 -20.22 -0.89
C ALA A 80 11.41 -19.41 0.38
N GLU A 81 10.69 -19.72 1.46
CA GLU A 81 10.94 -19.14 2.77
C GLU A 81 12.37 -19.41 3.25
N ARG A 82 13.01 -18.39 3.82
CA ARG A 82 14.36 -18.48 4.38
C ARG A 82 14.42 -17.89 5.77
N PRO A 83 15.37 -18.35 6.61
CA PRO A 83 15.60 -17.74 7.92
C PRO A 83 15.84 -16.23 7.86
N SER A 84 16.43 -15.71 6.78
CA SER A 84 16.67 -14.27 6.58
C SER A 84 15.44 -13.47 6.13
N THR A 85 14.39 -14.13 5.63
CA THR A 85 13.16 -13.49 5.12
C THR A 85 11.91 -13.88 5.94
N ALA A 86 12.07 -14.67 7.00
CA ALA A 86 10.98 -15.20 7.84
C ALA A 86 10.11 -14.14 8.54
N ALA A 87 10.50 -12.85 8.50
CA ALA A 87 9.78 -11.75 9.14
C ALA A 87 8.71 -11.09 8.24
N GLY A 88 8.59 -11.48 6.97
CA GLY A 88 7.64 -10.90 6.03
C GLY A 88 7.22 -11.89 4.94
N PRO A 89 6.28 -11.49 4.05
CA PRO A 89 5.85 -12.37 2.98
C PRO A 89 7.02 -12.68 2.04
N ASN A 90 7.02 -13.87 1.44
CA ASN A 90 8.06 -14.21 0.47
C ASN A 90 7.95 -13.42 -0.83
N ALA A 91 6.73 -13.03 -1.22
CA ALA A 91 6.47 -12.08 -2.29
C ALA A 91 5.23 -11.23 -2.00
N THR A 92 5.21 -10.02 -2.57
CA THR A 92 4.03 -9.16 -2.60
C THR A 92 3.75 -8.78 -4.05
N VAL A 93 2.54 -9.07 -4.52
CA VAL A 93 2.08 -8.70 -5.86
C VAL A 93 1.14 -7.52 -5.75
N HIS A 94 1.53 -6.43 -6.40
CA HIS A 94 0.80 -5.17 -6.40
C HIS A 94 -0.16 -5.07 -7.59
N PHE A 95 -1.38 -4.61 -7.35
CA PHE A 95 -2.42 -4.36 -8.35
C PHE A 95 -2.99 -2.95 -8.21
N GLU A 96 -3.52 -2.42 -9.32
CA GLU A 96 -4.02 -1.05 -9.43
C GLU A 96 -5.44 -0.99 -10.06
N PRO A 97 -6.44 -1.66 -9.47
CA PRO A 97 -7.81 -1.61 -9.97
C PRO A 97 -8.43 -0.21 -9.90
N SER A 98 -9.40 0.03 -10.78
CA SER A 98 -10.30 1.20 -10.71
C SER A 98 -11.73 0.75 -11.00
N ILE A 99 -12.65 1.07 -10.10
CA ILE A 99 -14.08 0.72 -10.20
C ILE A 99 -14.89 2.01 -10.30
N SER A 100 -15.58 2.19 -11.41
CA SER A 100 -16.31 3.44 -11.73
C SER A 100 -17.71 3.51 -11.14
N ASP A 101 -18.34 2.37 -10.90
CA ASP A 101 -19.72 2.32 -10.42
C ASP A 101 -19.75 2.23 -8.88
N PRO A 102 -20.60 3.03 -8.20
CA PRO A 102 -20.77 2.90 -6.76
C PRO A 102 -21.57 1.63 -6.43
N GLY A 103 -21.19 0.96 -5.35
CA GLY A 103 -21.84 -0.27 -4.88
C GLY A 103 -21.01 -1.04 -3.85
N GLU A 104 -21.54 -2.19 -3.47
CA GLU A 104 -20.85 -3.17 -2.61
C GLU A 104 -20.23 -4.28 -3.46
N TYR A 105 -18.96 -4.55 -3.19
CA TYR A 105 -18.10 -5.48 -3.91
C TYR A 105 -17.35 -6.39 -2.93
N ALA A 106 -16.67 -7.38 -3.49
CA ALA A 106 -15.74 -8.22 -2.76
C ALA A 106 -14.42 -8.36 -3.54
N VAL A 107 -13.30 -8.22 -2.84
CA VAL A 107 -11.96 -8.49 -3.35
C VAL A 107 -11.59 -9.94 -3.04
N VAL A 108 -11.11 -10.65 -4.05
CA VAL A 108 -10.66 -12.04 -3.95
C VAL A 108 -9.33 -12.17 -4.71
N ALA A 109 -8.36 -12.83 -4.10
CA ALA A 109 -7.11 -13.18 -4.74
C ALA A 109 -7.01 -14.70 -4.91
N GLU A 110 -6.44 -15.13 -6.03
CA GLU A 110 -6.12 -16.52 -6.34
C GLU A 110 -4.64 -16.61 -6.71
N VAL A 111 -3.96 -17.67 -6.26
CA VAL A 111 -2.60 -17.99 -6.69
C VAL A 111 -2.58 -19.40 -7.24
N GLN A 112 -1.99 -19.55 -8.43
CA GLN A 112 -1.84 -20.82 -9.11
C GLN A 112 -0.37 -21.02 -9.49
N VAL A 113 0.25 -22.06 -8.96
CA VAL A 113 1.58 -22.48 -9.41
C VAL A 113 1.46 -22.99 -10.84
N ARG A 114 2.28 -22.46 -11.75
CA ARG A 114 2.28 -22.87 -13.15
C ARG A 114 2.52 -24.36 -13.27
N GLY A 115 1.85 -25.00 -14.22
CA GLY A 115 1.85 -26.45 -14.35
C GLY A 115 0.90 -27.19 -13.38
N GLY A 116 0.04 -26.47 -12.64
CA GLY A 116 -1.02 -27.07 -11.83
C GLY A 116 -0.56 -27.65 -10.49
N ASN A 117 0.61 -27.22 -10.00
CA ASN A 117 1.32 -27.90 -8.91
C ASN A 117 1.04 -27.31 -7.52
N GLY A 118 0.11 -26.37 -7.38
CA GLY A 118 -0.27 -25.71 -6.14
C GLY A 118 -1.30 -24.64 -6.43
N PHE A 119 -2.27 -24.47 -5.55
CA PHE A 119 -3.34 -23.49 -5.68
C PHE A 119 -3.75 -23.02 -4.30
N ASP A 120 -4.01 -21.73 -4.18
CA ASP A 120 -4.68 -21.16 -3.01
C ASP A 120 -5.60 -20.02 -3.42
N ARG A 121 -6.64 -19.78 -2.61
CA ARG A 121 -7.63 -18.73 -2.83
C ARG A 121 -7.94 -18.05 -1.50
N SER A 122 -7.91 -16.73 -1.50
CA SER A 122 -8.23 -15.94 -0.32
C SER A 122 -9.71 -15.99 0.03
N ASP A 123 -10.04 -15.55 1.24
CA ASP A 123 -11.41 -15.19 1.59
C ASP A 123 -11.93 -14.03 0.70
N ARG A 124 -13.24 -13.79 0.79
CA ARG A 124 -13.90 -12.63 0.17
C ARG A 124 -13.81 -11.44 1.13
N TYR A 125 -13.02 -10.43 0.77
CA TYR A 125 -12.90 -9.21 1.56
C TYR A 125 -13.91 -8.16 1.07
N PRO A 126 -14.76 -7.60 1.95
CA PRO A 126 -15.74 -6.60 1.54
C PRO A 126 -15.05 -5.32 1.06
N LEU A 127 -15.63 -4.70 0.03
CA LEU A 127 -15.20 -3.42 -0.55
C LEU A 127 -16.43 -2.56 -0.83
N THR A 128 -16.46 -1.34 -0.31
CA THR A 128 -17.50 -0.37 -0.63
C THR A 128 -16.94 0.68 -1.58
N VAL A 129 -17.53 0.81 -2.77
CA VAL A 129 -17.22 1.89 -3.70
C VAL A 129 -18.35 2.90 -3.61
N GLY A 130 -18.05 4.12 -3.22
CA GLY A 130 -19.07 5.14 -3.01
C GLY A 130 -18.46 6.51 -2.91
N SER A 131 -19.29 7.55 -2.95
CA SER A 131 -18.83 8.92 -2.69
C SER A 131 -18.13 8.91 -1.33
N GLY A 132 -16.79 8.85 -1.34
CA GLY A 132 -16.02 8.63 -0.14
C GLY A 132 -16.49 9.59 0.93
N GLY A 133 -16.97 9.04 2.04
CA GLY A 133 -17.04 9.80 3.26
C GLY A 133 -15.61 10.20 3.56
N ALA A 134 -15.28 11.48 3.41
CA ALA A 134 -14.34 12.05 4.36
C ALA A 134 -14.87 11.60 5.73
N THR A 135 -14.06 10.87 6.51
CA THR A 135 -14.30 10.77 7.94
C THR A 135 -14.27 12.19 8.46
N GLN A 136 -15.43 12.84 8.46
CA GLN A 136 -15.64 14.02 9.26
C GLN A 136 -15.39 13.53 10.69
N PRO A 137 -14.42 14.10 11.41
CA PRO A 137 -14.23 13.74 12.81
C PRO A 137 -15.60 13.90 13.48
N PRO A 138 -15.98 12.98 14.40
CA PRO A 138 -17.29 13.04 15.03
C PRO A 138 -17.52 14.47 15.48
N GLU A 139 -18.69 15.05 15.14
CA GLU A 139 -19.06 16.36 15.65
C GLU A 139 -18.81 16.30 17.14
N GLY A 140 -17.76 17.01 17.57
CA GLY A 140 -17.36 17.05 18.95
C GLY A 140 -18.52 17.68 19.66
N GLY A 141 -19.40 16.85 20.24
CA GLY A 141 -20.45 17.33 21.11
C GLY A 141 -19.79 18.29 22.08
N GLU A 142 -20.29 19.52 22.12
CA GLU A 142 -19.77 20.63 22.90
C GLU A 142 -19.64 20.22 24.37
N ARG A 143 -18.54 19.56 24.71
CA ARG A 143 -18.06 19.43 26.08
C ARG A 143 -17.18 20.64 26.25
N GLY A 144 -17.82 21.70 26.75
CA GLY A 144 -17.17 22.94 27.14
C GLY A 144 -15.85 22.62 27.82
N ALA A 145 -14.76 22.92 27.11
CA ALA A 145 -13.45 23.04 27.71
C ALA A 145 -13.53 24.28 28.61
N GLY A 146 -13.94 24.08 29.85
CA GLY A 146 -13.80 25.08 30.89
C GLY A 146 -12.34 25.45 30.99
N LEU A 147 -11.98 26.61 30.45
CA LEU A 147 -10.67 27.22 30.65
C LEU A 147 -10.87 28.50 31.44
N PHE A 148 -10.67 28.35 32.76
CA PHE A 148 -10.30 29.39 33.71
C PHE A 148 -11.25 30.59 33.90
N PRO A 149 -11.28 31.17 35.11
CA PRO A 149 -12.30 32.13 35.51
C PRO A 149 -11.96 33.55 35.07
N GLY A 150 -12.93 34.20 34.43
CA GLY A 150 -13.05 35.66 34.40
C GLY A 150 -12.57 36.34 33.11
N ALA A 151 -13.51 36.71 32.25
CA ALA A 151 -13.64 38.05 31.68
C ALA A 151 -14.83 38.08 30.71
N ASP A 152 -15.96 38.57 31.20
CA ASP A 152 -17.08 39.03 30.37
C ASP A 152 -16.64 40.27 29.57
N VAL A 153 -16.67 40.22 28.24
CA VAL A 153 -16.81 41.43 27.42
C VAL A 153 -17.65 41.10 26.17
N PRO A 154 -18.87 41.66 26.01
CA PRO A 154 -19.63 41.56 24.78
C PRO A 154 -19.26 42.76 23.90
N VAL A 155 -18.81 42.54 22.65
CA VAL A 155 -18.68 43.65 21.71
C VAL A 155 -19.06 43.21 20.30
N ASP A 156 -20.29 43.56 19.94
CA ASP A 156 -20.67 43.96 18.60
C ASP A 156 -19.69 45.06 18.13
N GLN A 157 -18.65 44.70 17.37
CA GLN A 157 -17.84 45.58 16.49
C GLN A 157 -16.55 44.86 16.05
N ILE A 158 -16.58 44.12 14.93
CA ILE A 158 -15.48 44.13 13.94
C ILE A 158 -16.10 43.91 12.55
N LEU A 159 -16.70 44.97 12.01
CA LEU A 159 -16.89 45.12 10.55
C LEU A 159 -15.72 45.98 10.03
N SER A 160 -15.11 45.54 8.94
CA SER A 160 -14.17 46.27 8.04
C SER A 160 -12.66 46.13 8.36
N ASP A 161 -12.00 45.12 7.79
CA ASP A 161 -11.03 45.31 6.69
C ASP A 161 -10.61 43.95 6.08
N PRO A 162 -10.41 43.84 4.75
CA PRO A 162 -9.98 42.62 4.08
C PRO A 162 -8.44 42.58 3.94
N ILE A 163 -7.88 41.37 3.90
CA ILE A 163 -6.45 41.06 3.67
C ILE A 163 -5.56 41.30 4.90
N GLY A 164 -5.25 40.22 5.63
CA GLY A 164 -4.11 40.18 6.56
C GLY A 164 -4.43 39.62 7.94
N ALA A 165 -4.55 38.30 8.06
CA ALA A 165 -4.32 37.59 9.32
C ALA A 165 -3.79 36.18 9.02
N ALA A 166 -2.70 36.14 8.25
CA ALA A 166 -1.67 35.16 8.52
C ALA A 166 -1.14 35.39 9.94
N VAL A 167 -0.72 34.31 10.57
CA VAL A 167 0.02 34.24 11.84
C VAL A 167 -0.84 34.41 13.10
N ASP A 168 -1.34 33.28 13.62
CA ASP A 168 -1.15 32.89 15.02
C ASP A 168 -1.62 31.45 15.28
N ASN A 169 -0.76 30.47 14.95
CA ASN A 169 -0.58 29.26 15.78
C ASN A 169 0.76 28.54 15.42
N PRO A 170 1.71 28.35 16.36
CA PRO A 170 3.13 28.07 16.09
C PRO A 170 3.50 26.58 15.91
N ALA A 171 2.62 25.74 15.38
CA ALA A 171 2.88 24.28 15.29
C ALA A 171 3.50 23.80 13.96
N LEU A 172 3.61 24.65 12.94
CA LEU A 172 4.12 24.29 11.60
C LEU A 172 5.63 24.55 11.39
N ALA A 173 6.40 24.78 12.46
CA ALA A 173 7.81 25.17 12.38
C ALA A 173 8.85 24.06 12.62
N PHE A 174 8.47 22.79 12.81
CA PHE A 174 9.44 21.71 13.14
C PHE A 174 9.66 20.62 12.08
N GLY A 175 8.90 20.58 10.97
CA GLY A 175 9.09 19.55 9.94
C GLY A 175 10.06 19.90 8.80
N ALA A 176 10.46 21.16 8.66
CA ALA A 176 11.24 21.67 7.54
C ALA A 176 12.77 21.70 7.80
N LEU A 177 13.26 21.07 8.88
CA LEU A 177 14.67 21.11 9.28
C LEU A 177 15.49 19.86 8.88
N LEU A 178 14.89 18.79 8.34
CA LEU A 178 15.61 17.55 7.98
C LEU A 178 15.77 17.27 6.47
N LEU A 179 15.25 18.15 5.61
CA LEU A 179 15.37 18.04 4.14
C LEU A 179 16.56 18.82 3.53
N GLY A 180 17.47 19.33 4.37
CA GLY A 180 18.52 20.28 3.96
C GLY A 180 19.98 19.80 4.03
N LEU A 181 20.28 18.51 4.19
CA LEU A 181 21.64 18.07 4.59
C LEU A 181 22.41 17.08 3.68
N ILE A 182 22.02 16.81 2.42
CA ILE A 182 22.85 15.94 1.53
C ILE A 182 23.13 16.54 0.13
N VAL A 183 22.85 17.82 -0.12
CA VAL A 183 23.28 18.45 -1.38
C VAL A 183 23.96 19.78 -1.07
N LEU A 184 25.30 19.75 -1.10
CA LEU A 184 26.25 20.84 -1.39
C LEU A 184 27.41 20.91 -0.40
N ARG A 185 28.58 20.41 -0.83
CA ARG A 185 29.90 20.97 -0.49
C ARG A 185 30.86 20.77 -1.69
N PRO A 186 31.85 21.65 -1.85
CA PRO A 186 31.84 22.64 -2.92
C PRO A 186 33.03 22.54 -3.89
N TYR A 187 32.86 23.12 -5.07
CA TYR A 187 33.96 23.48 -5.97
C TYR A 187 34.84 24.58 -5.35
N ALA A 188 36.13 24.29 -5.24
CA ALA A 188 37.29 25.20 -5.42
C ALA A 188 38.53 24.47 -4.84
N SER A 189 39.71 24.38 -5.45
CA SER A 189 40.24 24.90 -6.71
C SER A 189 41.67 24.34 -6.87
N LEU A 190 42.09 24.10 -8.12
CA LEU A 190 43.46 24.24 -8.63
C LEU A 190 44.57 23.25 -8.20
N GLY A 191 44.96 22.40 -9.16
CA GLY A 191 46.30 22.51 -9.78
C GLY A 191 47.31 21.39 -9.54
N ALA A 192 47.74 20.76 -10.65
CA ALA A 192 49.09 20.22 -10.92
C ALA A 192 49.58 19.04 -10.05
N SER A 193 50.22 17.96 -10.53
CA SER A 193 50.80 17.59 -11.82
C SER A 193 51.19 16.10 -11.77
N ALA A 194 51.28 15.48 -12.95
CA ALA A 194 52.34 14.56 -13.41
C ALA A 194 52.64 13.25 -12.64
N THR A 195 52.41 12.15 -13.36
CA THR A 195 53.30 10.97 -13.57
C THR A 195 54.40 10.67 -12.54
N GLY A 196 54.36 9.43 -12.04
CA GLY A 196 55.47 8.64 -11.52
C GLY A 196 55.09 7.17 -11.54
#